data_AF-A0A099EXW6-F1
#
_entry.id   AF-A0A099EXW6-F1
#
_cell.length_a   1.000
_cell.length_b   1.000
_cell.length_c   1.000
_cell.angle_alpha   90.00
_cell.angle_beta   90.00
_cell.angle_gamma   90.00
#
_symmetry.space_group_name_H-M   'P 1'
#
loop_
_entity.id
_entity.type
_entity.pdbx_description
1 polymer ?
#
loop_
_entity_poly.entity_id
_entity_poly.type
_entity_poly.pdbx_seq_one_letter_code
_entity_poly.pdbx_strand_id
1 'polypeptide(L)'
;MRLSLCTITFRHHLIGIETISEWAVANDFDGIELWGVHARNLRAVPRLGEHWLRRQGLDCVMISDYLMADDARQARIWATEHVELALHWGARKIRSFAGATASAAATPEAVRATAKALRAACEVLADRGLMLLIETHPGTLADSTDACLRILQAIDHPSVGVNLDPLHLWEAGDDLRSALPRLAPHIAHCHLKNVDQRFNMAVFSPANVYAASGSRKGMVPLGDGAVAYDELLPLLPAGVDLSLEWFGDNSFATLAQDCGFVRSLTGGWRRLSSCS
;
A
#
# COMPACT_ATOMS: atom_id res chain seq x y z
N MET A 1 -6.59 -14.60 -0.79
CA MET A 1 -5.89 -13.29 -0.76
C MET A 1 -4.50 -13.52 -1.33
N ARG A 2 -3.98 -12.57 -2.11
CA ARG A 2 -2.59 -12.63 -2.58
C ARG A 2 -1.69 -11.94 -1.58
N LEU A 3 -0.49 -12.45 -1.38
CA LEU A 3 0.50 -11.83 -0.51
C LEU A 3 1.68 -11.30 -1.33
N SER A 4 2.06 -10.06 -1.05
CA SER A 4 3.07 -9.31 -1.79
C SER A 4 4.12 -8.78 -0.84
N LEU A 5 5.32 -8.51 -1.34
CA LEU A 5 6.29 -7.67 -0.63
C LEU A 5 6.33 -6.28 -1.26
N CYS A 6 6.67 -5.26 -0.47
CA CYS A 6 6.88 -3.91 -0.97
C CYS A 6 8.35 -3.69 -1.34
N THR A 7 8.63 -3.22 -2.55
CA THR A 7 10.03 -2.91 -2.90
C THR A 7 10.62 -1.75 -2.12
N ILE A 8 9.78 -0.89 -1.52
CA ILE A 8 10.22 0.20 -0.62
C ILE A 8 10.96 -0.32 0.62
N THR A 9 10.78 -1.59 0.99
CA THR A 9 11.57 -2.27 2.01
C THR A 9 13.07 -2.19 1.71
N PHE A 10 13.44 -2.24 0.42
CA PHE A 10 14.83 -2.24 -0.02
C PHE A 10 15.39 -0.85 -0.37
N ARG A 11 14.70 0.25 0.00
CA ARG A 11 15.07 1.64 -0.34
C ARG A 11 16.50 2.08 0.05
N HIS A 12 17.15 1.38 0.97
CA HIS A 12 18.52 1.66 1.42
C HIS A 12 19.54 0.60 0.98
N HIS A 13 19.17 -0.29 0.07
CA HIS A 13 20.01 -1.40 -0.39
C HIS A 13 20.42 -1.22 -1.85
N LEU A 14 21.61 -1.70 -2.21
CA LEU A 14 22.03 -1.89 -3.60
C LEU A 14 21.61 -3.28 -4.07
N ILE A 15 20.32 -3.46 -4.37
CA ILE A 15 19.75 -4.73 -4.80
C ILE A 15 18.85 -4.55 -6.02
N GLY A 16 18.96 -5.45 -6.98
CA GLY A 16 18.16 -5.46 -8.20
C GLY A 16 16.77 -6.04 -7.99
N ILE A 17 15.81 -5.63 -8.83
CA ILE A 17 14.44 -6.18 -8.80
C ILE A 17 14.43 -7.66 -9.15
N GLU A 18 15.40 -8.14 -9.93
CA GLU A 18 15.58 -9.56 -10.25
C GLU A 18 15.86 -10.36 -8.98
N THR A 19 16.84 -9.96 -8.18
CA THR A 19 17.17 -10.62 -6.92
C THR A 19 16.01 -10.57 -5.94
N ILE A 20 15.31 -9.43 -5.85
CA ILE A 20 14.09 -9.31 -5.03
C ILE A 20 13.03 -10.31 -5.51
N SER A 21 12.81 -10.42 -6.82
CA SER A 21 11.77 -11.28 -7.41
C SER A 21 12.10 -12.77 -7.24
N GLU A 22 13.35 -13.16 -7.51
CA GLU A 22 13.83 -14.54 -7.28
C GLU A 22 13.65 -14.94 -5.83
N TRP A 23 14.00 -14.06 -4.89
CA TRP A 23 13.81 -14.30 -3.47
C TRP A 23 12.33 -14.36 -3.09
N ALA A 24 11.49 -13.48 -3.62
CA ALA A 24 10.05 -13.47 -3.35
C ALA A 24 9.38 -14.79 -3.74
N VAL A 25 9.71 -15.31 -4.93
CA VAL A 25 9.20 -16.61 -5.41
C VAL A 25 9.66 -17.74 -4.50
N ALA A 26 10.93 -17.74 -4.09
CA ALA A 26 11.48 -18.74 -3.17
C ALA A 26 10.87 -18.70 -1.76
N ASN A 27 10.18 -17.62 -1.39
CA ASN A 27 9.57 -17.40 -0.07
C ASN A 27 8.04 -17.23 -0.16
N ASP A 28 7.40 -17.91 -1.12
CA ASP A 28 5.94 -18.04 -1.24
C ASP A 28 5.17 -16.69 -1.39
N PHE A 29 5.78 -15.66 -1.97
CA PHE A 29 5.05 -14.45 -2.37
C PHE A 29 4.33 -14.65 -3.72
N ASP A 30 3.16 -14.04 -3.87
CA ASP A 30 2.36 -14.05 -5.11
C ASP A 30 2.59 -12.80 -5.97
N GLY A 31 3.26 -11.78 -5.44
CA GLY A 31 3.41 -10.52 -6.14
C GLY A 31 4.35 -9.54 -5.47
N ILE A 32 4.49 -8.40 -6.14
CA ILE A 32 5.32 -7.29 -5.70
C ILE A 32 4.48 -6.01 -5.76
N GLU A 33 4.51 -5.25 -4.67
CA GLU A 33 4.13 -3.84 -4.68
C GLU A 33 5.35 -3.01 -5.06
N LEU A 34 5.26 -2.32 -6.20
CA LEU A 34 6.35 -1.51 -6.71
C LEU A 34 6.25 -0.09 -6.16
N TRP A 35 7.31 0.37 -5.50
CA TRP A 35 7.45 1.78 -5.18
C TRP A 35 7.58 2.57 -6.49
N GLY A 36 6.89 3.70 -6.61
CA GLY A 36 6.80 4.48 -7.85
C GLY A 36 8.16 4.91 -8.39
N VAL A 37 9.11 5.23 -7.49
CA VAL A 37 10.50 5.51 -7.87
C VAL A 37 11.15 4.30 -8.54
N HIS A 38 10.98 3.11 -7.99
CA HIS A 38 11.50 1.88 -8.62
C HIS A 38 10.82 1.60 -9.96
N ALA A 39 9.47 1.66 -10.00
CA ALA A 39 8.70 1.43 -11.22
C ALA A 39 9.15 2.36 -12.36
N ARG A 40 9.36 3.65 -12.05
CA ARG A 40 9.75 4.68 -13.01
C ARG A 40 11.18 4.50 -13.54
N ASN A 41 12.13 4.16 -12.67
CA ASN A 41 13.54 4.04 -13.07
C ASN A 41 13.82 2.70 -13.77
N LEU A 42 13.16 1.62 -13.34
CA LEU A 42 13.37 0.30 -13.93
C LEU A 42 12.67 0.12 -15.28
N ARG A 43 11.65 0.93 -15.61
CA ARG A 43 10.95 0.86 -16.92
C ARG A 43 11.87 1.06 -18.13
N ALA A 44 12.99 1.74 -17.92
CA ALA A 44 13.98 2.00 -18.97
C ALA A 44 14.77 0.73 -19.37
N VAL A 45 14.71 -0.33 -18.57
CA VAL A 45 15.36 -1.61 -18.85
C VAL A 45 14.39 -2.48 -19.68
N PRO A 46 14.63 -2.69 -20.99
CA PRO A 46 13.60 -3.22 -21.90
C PRO A 46 13.09 -4.63 -21.57
N ARG A 47 13.89 -5.42 -20.84
CA ARG A 47 13.53 -6.79 -20.44
C ARG A 47 12.66 -6.87 -19.20
N LEU A 48 12.50 -5.78 -18.45
CA LEU A 48 11.70 -5.71 -17.25
C LEU A 48 10.30 -5.16 -17.58
N GLY A 49 9.29 -5.62 -16.85
CA GLY A 49 7.87 -5.27 -17.06
C GLY A 49 6.94 -6.42 -16.69
N GLU A 50 5.64 -6.28 -16.99
CA GLU A 50 4.60 -7.25 -16.64
C GLU A 50 4.94 -8.68 -17.07
N HIS A 51 5.29 -8.85 -18.36
CA HIS A 51 5.55 -10.17 -18.90
C HIS A 51 6.76 -10.84 -18.23
N TRP A 52 7.78 -10.08 -17.85
CA TRP A 52 8.91 -10.61 -17.11
C TRP A 52 8.54 -11.03 -15.69
N LEU A 53 7.80 -10.19 -14.94
CA LEU A 53 7.31 -10.53 -13.60
C LEU A 53 6.47 -11.81 -13.62
N ARG A 54 5.52 -11.90 -14.56
CA ARG A 54 4.64 -13.07 -14.70
C ARG A 54 5.40 -14.35 -15.02
N ARG A 55 6.48 -14.28 -15.81
CA ARG A 55 7.36 -15.45 -16.06
C ARG A 55 8.07 -15.95 -14.81
N GLN A 56 8.30 -15.09 -13.81
CA GLN A 56 8.82 -15.50 -12.50
C GLN A 56 7.72 -16.10 -11.61
N GLY A 57 6.43 -15.92 -11.96
CA GLY A 57 5.29 -16.35 -11.15
C GLY A 57 4.75 -15.27 -10.20
N LEU A 58 5.11 -14.00 -10.42
CA LEU A 58 4.68 -12.83 -9.65
C LEU A 58 3.83 -11.88 -10.52
N ASP A 59 2.90 -11.14 -9.92
CA ASP A 59 2.35 -9.94 -10.56
C ASP A 59 2.73 -8.65 -9.80
N CYS A 60 2.65 -7.51 -10.48
CA CYS A 60 2.64 -6.22 -9.82
C CYS A 60 1.23 -5.95 -9.26
N VAL A 61 1.07 -6.05 -7.94
CA VAL A 61 -0.26 -5.89 -7.30
C VAL A 61 -0.69 -4.43 -7.23
N MET A 62 0.27 -3.51 -7.12
CA MET A 62 0.04 -2.09 -6.92
C MET A 62 1.33 -1.31 -7.19
N ILE A 63 1.19 -0.11 -7.76
CA ILE A 63 2.26 0.90 -7.77
C ILE A 63 1.97 1.91 -6.66
N SER A 64 2.95 2.14 -5.79
CA SER A 64 2.83 3.01 -4.64
C SER A 64 3.65 4.28 -4.82
N ASP A 65 2.98 5.43 -4.99
CA ASP A 65 3.63 6.73 -5.21
C ASP A 65 2.81 7.86 -4.56
N TYR A 66 3.28 9.10 -4.65
CA TYR A 66 2.72 10.23 -3.91
C TYR A 66 2.20 11.29 -4.87
N LEU A 67 0.89 11.55 -4.84
CA LEU A 67 0.28 12.69 -5.49
C LEU A 67 0.44 13.91 -4.59
N MET A 68 1.45 14.72 -4.92
CA MET A 68 1.71 15.98 -4.24
C MET A 68 1.07 17.15 -5.01
N ALA A 69 -0.26 17.14 -5.11
CA ALA A 69 -1.01 18.21 -5.78
C ALA A 69 -2.36 18.46 -5.11
N ASP A 70 -2.70 19.73 -4.95
CA ASP A 70 -4.02 20.23 -4.55
C ASP A 70 -4.81 20.83 -5.73
N ASP A 71 -4.25 20.79 -6.94
CA ASP A 71 -4.91 21.22 -8.17
C ASP A 71 -5.18 20.06 -9.15
N ALA A 72 -6.29 20.19 -9.87
CA ALA A 72 -6.76 19.16 -10.79
C ALA A 72 -5.85 18.97 -12.02
N ARG A 73 -5.14 20.00 -12.47
CA ARG A 73 -4.29 19.92 -13.67
C ARG A 73 -3.08 19.06 -13.37
N GLN A 74 -2.39 19.33 -12.26
CA GLN A 74 -1.22 18.56 -11.85
C GLN A 74 -1.61 17.12 -11.48
N ALA A 75 -2.78 16.92 -10.88
CA ALA A 75 -3.30 15.57 -10.61
C ALA A 75 -3.54 14.74 -11.88
N ARG A 76 -4.06 15.35 -12.96
CA ARG A 76 -4.22 14.65 -14.25
C ARG A 76 -2.87 14.29 -14.89
N ILE A 77 -1.88 15.18 -14.80
CA ILE A 77 -0.52 14.92 -15.31
C ILE A 77 0.10 13.74 -14.57
N TRP A 78 0.07 13.80 -13.24
CA TRP A 78 0.54 12.71 -12.39
C TRP A 78 -0.17 11.39 -12.72
N ALA A 79 -1.50 11.39 -12.84
CA ALA A 79 -2.27 10.20 -13.16
C ALA A 79 -1.91 9.62 -14.55
N THR A 80 -1.69 10.49 -15.54
CA THR A 80 -1.26 10.06 -16.89
C THR A 80 0.09 9.36 -16.85
N GLU A 81 1.06 9.85 -16.07
CA GLU A 81 2.34 9.17 -15.89
C GLU A 81 2.16 7.80 -15.22
N HIS A 82 1.25 7.71 -14.24
CA HIS A 82 1.00 6.46 -13.51
C HIS A 82 0.22 5.43 -14.32
N VAL A 83 -0.62 5.86 -15.28
CA VAL A 83 -1.17 4.97 -16.30
C VAL A 83 -0.05 4.26 -17.06
N GLU A 84 0.93 5.00 -17.55
CA GLU A 84 2.04 4.42 -18.32
C GLU A 84 2.87 3.43 -17.48
N LEU A 85 3.12 3.77 -16.20
CA LEU A 85 3.79 2.85 -15.28
C LEU A 85 2.96 1.59 -15.01
N ALA A 86 1.66 1.74 -14.75
CA ALA A 86 0.76 0.62 -14.48
C ALA A 86 0.66 -0.33 -15.67
N LEU A 87 0.53 0.21 -16.89
CA LEU A 87 0.50 -0.59 -18.12
C LEU A 87 1.82 -1.33 -18.34
N HIS A 88 2.97 -0.70 -18.09
CA HIS A 88 4.27 -1.35 -18.24
C HIS A 88 4.46 -2.51 -17.25
N TRP A 89 4.00 -2.36 -16.01
CA TRP A 89 4.18 -3.34 -14.94
C TRP A 89 3.01 -4.31 -14.75
N GLY A 90 1.88 -4.08 -15.40
CA GLY A 90 0.65 -4.87 -15.27
C GLY A 90 -0.15 -4.60 -14.00
N ALA A 91 0.10 -3.46 -13.34
CA ALA A 91 -0.62 -3.08 -12.12
C ALA A 91 -2.02 -2.57 -12.44
N ARG A 92 -2.97 -2.81 -11.54
CA ARG A 92 -4.35 -2.26 -11.64
C ARG A 92 -4.69 -1.22 -10.59
N LYS A 93 -3.76 -1.01 -9.64
CA LYS A 93 -3.95 -0.17 -8.46
C LYS A 93 -2.79 0.81 -8.36
N ILE A 94 -3.09 2.07 -8.09
CA ILE A 94 -2.13 3.10 -7.71
C ILE A 94 -2.44 3.53 -6.28
N ARG A 95 -1.49 3.42 -5.35
CA ARG A 95 -1.65 3.95 -3.99
C ARG A 95 -1.19 5.39 -3.94
N SER A 96 -1.90 6.22 -3.17
CA SER A 96 -1.43 7.53 -2.76
C SER A 96 -2.02 7.97 -1.41
N PHE A 97 -1.54 9.10 -0.89
CA PHE A 97 -2.08 9.74 0.31
C PHE A 97 -3.17 10.75 -0.02
N ALA A 98 -4.08 10.97 0.92
CA ALA A 98 -5.07 12.04 0.82
C ALA A 98 -4.51 13.37 1.34
N GLY A 99 -3.61 13.98 0.57
CA GLY A 99 -2.94 15.22 0.94
C GLY A 99 -1.89 15.05 2.05
N ALA A 100 -1.38 16.17 2.56
CA ALA A 100 -0.28 16.23 3.53
C ALA A 100 -0.66 17.04 4.79
N THR A 101 -1.95 17.09 5.13
CA THR A 101 -2.45 17.76 6.33
C THR A 101 -3.41 16.83 7.05
N ALA A 102 -3.22 16.68 8.37
CA ALA A 102 -4.10 15.90 9.24
C ALA A 102 -5.55 16.41 9.13
N SER A 103 -6.52 15.49 9.20
CA SER A 103 -7.93 15.82 8.99
C SER A 103 -8.46 16.84 10.00
N ALA A 104 -7.97 16.82 11.23
CA ALA A 104 -8.34 17.77 12.29
C ALA A 104 -7.78 19.18 12.07
N ALA A 105 -6.69 19.32 11.31
CA ALA A 105 -6.03 20.60 11.02
C ALA A 105 -6.44 21.18 9.66
N ALA A 106 -7.13 20.41 8.83
CA ALA A 106 -7.49 20.81 7.48
C ALA A 106 -8.69 21.76 7.45
N THR A 107 -8.61 22.83 6.67
CA THR A 107 -9.76 23.70 6.40
C THR A 107 -10.72 23.02 5.42
N PRO A 108 -12.02 23.38 5.44
CA PRO A 108 -12.98 22.90 4.45
C PRO A 108 -12.53 23.17 3.00
N GLU A 109 -11.85 24.29 2.76
CA GLU A 109 -11.27 24.66 1.46
C GLU A 109 -10.18 23.67 1.04
N ALA A 110 -9.25 23.34 1.94
CA ALA A 110 -8.17 22.39 1.69
C ALA A 110 -8.70 20.98 1.43
N VAL A 111 -9.74 20.56 2.16
CA VAL A 111 -10.43 19.28 1.92
C VAL A 111 -11.05 19.26 0.52
N ARG A 112 -11.77 20.33 0.13
CA ARG A 112 -12.38 20.42 -1.22
C ARG A 112 -11.34 20.44 -2.34
N ALA A 113 -10.24 21.16 -2.16
CA ALA A 113 -9.14 21.20 -3.13
C ALA A 113 -8.51 19.80 -3.31
N THR A 114 -8.17 19.14 -2.19
CA THR A 114 -7.60 17.79 -2.21
C THR A 114 -8.55 16.77 -2.85
N ALA A 115 -9.84 16.79 -2.48
CA ALA A 115 -10.84 15.92 -3.07
C ALA A 115 -10.98 16.14 -4.59
N LYS A 116 -10.98 17.40 -5.05
CA LYS A 116 -11.03 17.75 -6.47
C LYS A 116 -9.81 17.25 -7.23
N ALA A 117 -8.61 17.37 -6.66
CA ALA A 117 -7.38 16.85 -7.25
C ALA A 117 -7.41 15.32 -7.36
N LEU A 118 -7.76 14.62 -6.28
CA LEU A 118 -7.87 13.17 -6.25
C LEU A 118 -8.95 12.65 -7.22
N ARG A 119 -10.09 13.32 -7.31
CA ARG A 119 -11.14 13.00 -8.31
C ARG A 119 -10.63 13.14 -9.73
N ALA A 120 -9.90 14.21 -10.05
CA ALA A 120 -9.32 14.41 -11.37
C ALA A 120 -8.28 13.33 -11.73
N ALA A 121 -7.51 12.84 -10.76
CA ALA A 121 -6.64 11.67 -10.94
C ALA A 121 -7.46 10.39 -11.18
N CYS A 122 -8.53 10.18 -10.40
CA CYS A 122 -9.41 9.01 -10.56
C CYS A 122 -10.02 8.94 -11.96
N GLU A 123 -10.49 10.06 -12.52
CA GLU A 123 -11.06 10.10 -13.87
C GLU A 123 -10.05 9.58 -14.92
N VAL A 124 -8.80 10.05 -14.87
CA VAL A 124 -7.74 9.63 -15.80
C VAL A 124 -7.37 8.15 -15.62
N LEU A 125 -7.29 7.68 -14.37
CA LEU A 125 -6.99 6.28 -14.08
C LEU A 125 -8.12 5.34 -14.52
N ALA A 126 -9.37 5.78 -14.34
CA ALA A 126 -10.57 5.00 -14.65
C ALA A 126 -10.73 4.74 -16.15
N ASP A 127 -10.33 5.69 -17.01
CA ASP A 127 -10.32 5.51 -18.48
C ASP A 127 -9.47 4.32 -18.93
N ARG A 128 -8.61 3.79 -18.04
CA ARG A 128 -7.76 2.63 -18.27
C ARG A 128 -8.07 1.45 -17.33
N GLY A 129 -9.18 1.51 -16.61
CA GLY A 129 -9.59 0.46 -15.67
C GLY A 129 -8.69 0.37 -14.43
N LEU A 130 -7.96 1.44 -14.09
CA LEU A 130 -7.13 1.52 -12.90
C LEU A 130 -7.90 2.14 -11.73
N MET A 131 -7.54 1.75 -10.51
CA MET A 131 -8.08 2.32 -9.28
C MET A 131 -7.03 3.15 -8.53
N LEU A 132 -7.46 4.28 -7.97
CA LEU A 132 -6.69 5.04 -6.99
C LEU A 132 -7.04 4.56 -5.59
N LEU A 133 -6.05 4.11 -4.83
CA LEU A 133 -6.21 3.68 -3.45
C LEU A 133 -5.65 4.73 -2.50
N ILE A 134 -6.51 5.23 -1.61
CA ILE A 134 -6.13 6.15 -0.54
C ILE A 134 -5.68 5.32 0.65
N GLU A 135 -4.46 5.59 1.10
CA GLU A 135 -3.94 4.94 2.31
C GLU A 135 -4.43 5.62 3.58
N THR A 136 -4.83 4.82 4.58
CA THR A 136 -5.07 5.33 5.93
C THR A 136 -3.73 5.65 6.60
N HIS A 137 -3.43 6.93 6.82
CA HIS A 137 -2.10 7.35 7.27
C HIS A 137 -2.16 8.64 8.11
N PRO A 138 -1.37 8.75 9.20
CA PRO A 138 -1.30 9.95 10.02
C PRO A 138 -0.82 11.16 9.22
N GLY A 139 -1.31 12.35 9.58
CA GLY A 139 -0.94 13.59 8.90
C GLY A 139 -1.58 13.77 7.52
N THR A 140 -2.64 13.00 7.21
CA THR A 140 -3.40 13.10 5.95
C THR A 140 -4.90 13.29 6.23
N LEU A 141 -5.70 13.50 5.19
CA LEU A 141 -7.16 13.53 5.31
C LEU A 141 -7.78 12.15 5.52
N ALA A 142 -6.99 11.08 5.57
CA ALA A 142 -7.41 9.70 5.83
C ALA A 142 -6.74 9.14 7.11
N ASP A 143 -6.52 9.98 8.12
CA ASP A 143 -5.82 9.64 9.37
C ASP A 143 -6.69 8.90 10.42
N SER A 144 -7.95 8.62 10.14
CA SER A 144 -8.87 7.81 10.95
C SER A 144 -9.96 7.21 10.07
N THR A 145 -10.73 6.26 10.59
CA THR A 145 -11.87 5.65 9.88
C THR A 145 -12.87 6.70 9.42
N ASP A 146 -13.24 7.63 10.30
CA ASP A 146 -14.20 8.69 9.98
C ASP A 146 -13.63 9.66 8.94
N ALA A 147 -12.35 10.04 9.06
CA ALA A 147 -11.70 10.92 8.10
C ALA A 147 -11.59 10.26 6.72
N CYS A 148 -11.20 8.99 6.68
CA CYS A 148 -11.12 8.19 5.46
C CYS A 148 -12.47 8.14 4.74
N LEU A 149 -13.57 7.81 5.44
CA LEU A 149 -14.91 7.81 4.84
C LEU A 149 -15.33 9.20 4.33
N ARG A 150 -15.04 10.27 5.08
CA ARG A 150 -15.34 11.65 4.65
C ARG A 150 -14.60 12.01 3.36
N ILE A 151 -13.30 11.70 3.25
CA ILE A 151 -12.55 12.06 2.05
C ILE A 151 -12.96 11.20 0.84
N LEU A 152 -13.25 9.91 1.02
CA LEU A 152 -13.79 9.07 -0.06
C LEU A 152 -15.13 9.63 -0.58
N GLN A 153 -16.02 10.02 0.32
CA GLN A 153 -17.29 10.66 -0.04
C GLN A 153 -17.08 12.00 -0.77
N ALA A 154 -16.07 12.78 -0.38
CA ALA A 154 -15.78 14.05 -1.04
C ALA A 154 -15.16 13.87 -2.44
N ILE A 155 -14.41 12.79 -2.66
CA ILE A 155 -13.85 12.43 -3.98
C ILE A 155 -14.97 12.00 -4.93
N ASP A 156 -15.94 11.23 -4.42
CA ASP A 156 -17.15 10.78 -5.14
C ASP A 156 -16.84 10.23 -6.54
N HIS A 157 -16.14 9.10 -6.58
CA HIS A 157 -15.75 8.43 -7.83
C HIS A 157 -15.69 6.90 -7.66
N PRO A 158 -16.21 6.08 -8.61
CA PRO A 158 -16.24 4.62 -8.46
C PRO A 158 -14.85 3.95 -8.46
N SER A 159 -13.86 4.57 -9.09
CA SER A 159 -12.47 4.08 -9.15
C SER A 159 -11.58 4.52 -7.99
N VAL A 160 -12.15 5.01 -6.89
CA VAL A 160 -11.41 5.26 -5.64
C VAL A 160 -11.68 4.14 -4.64
N GLY A 161 -10.63 3.71 -3.94
CA GLY A 161 -10.74 2.73 -2.86
C GLY A 161 -9.75 3.03 -1.73
N VAL A 162 -9.61 2.07 -0.83
CA VAL A 162 -8.75 2.17 0.36
C VAL A 162 -7.62 1.16 0.26
N ASN A 163 -6.40 1.65 0.47
CA ASN A 163 -5.30 0.82 0.96
C ASN A 163 -5.35 0.88 2.49
N LEU A 164 -5.86 -0.17 3.11
CA LEU A 164 -6.00 -0.20 4.56
C LEU A 164 -4.62 -0.38 5.18
N ASP A 165 -4.28 0.49 6.11
CA ASP A 165 -3.17 0.28 7.02
C ASP A 165 -3.70 0.17 8.46
N PRO A 166 -3.86 -1.05 9.00
CA PRO A 166 -4.41 -1.26 10.32
C PRO A 166 -3.55 -0.65 11.43
N LEU A 167 -2.23 -0.60 11.25
CA LEU A 167 -1.31 -0.03 12.23
C LEU A 167 -1.58 1.46 12.43
N HIS A 168 -1.80 2.20 11.34
CA HIS A 168 -2.09 3.63 11.41
C HIS A 168 -3.50 3.96 11.94
N LEU A 169 -4.50 3.12 11.68
CA LEU A 169 -5.81 3.29 12.33
C LEU A 169 -5.73 3.02 13.83
N TRP A 170 -5.00 1.98 14.24
CA TRP A 170 -4.73 1.70 15.65
C TRP A 170 -3.94 2.83 16.32
N GLU A 171 -2.96 3.41 15.62
CA GLU A 171 -2.21 4.59 16.07
C GLU A 171 -3.13 5.80 16.30
N ALA A 172 -4.14 6.00 15.45
CA ALA A 172 -5.15 7.04 15.60
C ALA A 172 -6.11 6.79 16.77
N GLY A 173 -6.15 5.56 17.29
CA GLY A 173 -7.03 5.15 18.39
C GLY A 173 -8.34 4.53 17.95
N ASP A 174 -8.47 4.19 16.67
CA ASP A 174 -9.64 3.44 16.19
C ASP A 174 -9.65 2.03 16.78
N ASP A 175 -10.85 1.57 17.13
CA ASP A 175 -11.09 0.14 17.35
C ASP A 175 -11.19 -0.56 15.99
N LEU A 176 -10.18 -1.36 15.65
CA LEU A 176 -10.10 -2.06 14.38
C LEU A 176 -11.30 -3.00 14.13
N ARG A 177 -11.88 -3.59 15.19
CA ARG A 177 -13.07 -4.47 15.04
C ARG A 177 -14.29 -3.69 14.60
N SER A 178 -14.40 -2.43 15.01
CA SER A 178 -15.47 -1.51 14.59
C SER A 178 -15.15 -0.80 13.27
N ALA A 179 -13.87 -0.53 12.98
CA ALA A 179 -13.43 0.13 11.76
C ALA A 179 -13.58 -0.75 10.52
N LEU A 180 -13.19 -2.02 10.61
CA LEU A 180 -13.13 -2.94 9.46
C LEU A 180 -14.47 -3.11 8.74
N PRO A 181 -15.61 -3.38 9.40
CA PRO A 181 -16.89 -3.51 8.72
C PRO A 181 -17.32 -2.23 7.99
N ARG A 182 -16.93 -1.05 8.51
CA ARG A 182 -17.27 0.25 7.93
C ARG A 182 -16.45 0.54 6.67
N LEU A 183 -15.18 0.17 6.67
CA LEU A 183 -14.27 0.36 5.54
C LEU A 183 -14.34 -0.78 4.51
N ALA A 184 -14.80 -1.97 4.90
CA ALA A 184 -14.86 -3.17 4.07
C ALA A 184 -15.36 -2.96 2.62
N PRO A 185 -16.42 -2.15 2.36
CA PRO A 185 -16.89 -1.91 0.99
C PRO A 185 -15.87 -1.17 0.09
N HIS A 186 -14.88 -0.51 0.69
CA HIS A 186 -13.91 0.33 0.01
C HIS A 186 -12.49 -0.28 -0.02
N ILE A 187 -12.21 -1.29 0.81
CA ILE A 187 -10.88 -1.90 0.90
C ILE A 187 -10.58 -2.70 -0.36
N ALA A 188 -9.49 -2.33 -1.06
CA ALA A 188 -9.00 -3.04 -2.25
C ALA A 188 -7.56 -3.55 -2.08
N HIS A 189 -6.88 -3.10 -1.02
CA HIS A 189 -5.53 -3.51 -0.64
C HIS A 189 -5.34 -3.33 0.87
N CYS A 190 -4.44 -4.09 1.49
CA CYS A 190 -4.07 -3.92 2.90
C CYS A 190 -2.55 -4.00 3.08
N HIS A 191 -1.98 -3.02 3.77
CA HIS A 191 -0.61 -3.02 4.23
C HIS A 191 -0.47 -3.67 5.59
N LEU A 192 0.55 -4.49 5.75
CA LEU A 192 0.83 -5.23 6.96
C LEU A 192 2.23 -4.84 7.46
N LYS A 193 2.27 -4.22 8.63
CA LYS A 193 3.47 -3.90 9.40
C LYS A 193 3.11 -3.79 10.87
N ASN A 194 4.07 -3.95 11.76
CA ASN A 194 3.79 -3.91 13.20
C ASN A 194 4.86 -3.16 14.00
N VAL A 195 4.46 -2.77 15.21
CA VAL A 195 5.28 -2.09 16.21
C VAL A 195 5.15 -2.83 17.52
N ASP A 196 6.21 -2.87 18.33
CA ASP A 196 6.17 -3.47 19.67
C ASP A 196 5.18 -2.75 20.60
N GLN A 197 5.17 -1.42 20.58
CA GLN A 197 4.43 -0.55 21.51
C GLN A 197 4.03 0.76 20.83
N ARG A 198 2.87 1.32 21.24
CA ARG A 198 2.30 2.53 20.62
C ARG A 198 3.20 3.75 20.68
N PHE A 199 3.96 3.91 21.76
CA PHE A 199 4.85 5.07 21.92
C PHE A 199 6.02 5.07 20.93
N ASN A 200 6.30 3.95 20.25
CA ASN A 200 7.32 3.88 19.21
C ASN A 200 6.81 4.27 17.82
N MET A 201 5.53 4.60 17.63
CA MET A 201 4.95 4.90 16.31
C MET A 201 5.66 6.00 15.51
N ALA A 202 6.37 6.92 16.18
CA ALA A 202 7.17 7.96 15.53
C ALA A 202 8.23 7.40 14.54
N VAL A 203 8.64 6.12 14.67
CA VAL A 203 9.56 5.48 13.73
C VAL A 203 8.96 5.28 12.33
N PHE A 204 7.63 5.30 12.19
CA PHE A 204 6.95 5.24 10.89
C PHE A 204 6.76 6.62 10.25
N SER A 205 7.19 7.70 10.89
CA SER A 205 7.17 9.02 10.25
C SER A 205 7.99 8.98 8.94
N PRO A 206 7.47 9.54 7.83
CA PRO A 206 8.16 9.48 6.54
C PRO A 206 9.61 9.99 6.58
N ALA A 207 9.86 11.07 7.34
CA ALA A 207 11.20 11.61 7.52
C ALA A 207 12.17 10.60 8.15
N ASN A 208 11.72 9.79 9.11
CA ASN A 208 12.53 8.74 9.72
C ASN A 208 12.67 7.51 8.81
N VAL A 209 11.58 7.09 8.16
CA VAL A 209 11.56 5.92 7.27
C VAL A 209 12.52 6.12 6.09
N TYR A 210 12.51 7.28 5.45
CA TYR A 210 13.36 7.56 4.29
C TYR A 210 14.82 7.87 4.66
N ALA A 211 15.10 8.34 5.87
CA ALA A 211 16.46 8.54 6.34
C ALA A 211 17.17 7.19 6.55
N ALA A 212 18.33 7.00 5.90
CA ALA A 212 19.14 5.79 6.09
C ALA A 212 19.60 5.61 7.55
N SER A 213 19.83 6.72 8.26
CA SER A 213 20.15 6.76 9.69
C SER A 213 18.95 6.83 10.62
N GLY A 214 17.72 6.73 10.08
CA GLY A 214 16.51 6.74 10.90
C GLY A 214 16.45 5.54 11.83
N SER A 215 15.80 5.71 12.98
CA SER A 215 15.61 4.63 13.93
C SER A 215 14.68 3.55 13.37
N ARG A 216 15.00 2.28 13.63
CA ARG A 216 14.11 1.12 13.39
C ARG A 216 13.63 0.49 14.70
N LYS A 217 13.99 1.10 15.84
CA LYS A 217 13.67 0.57 17.16
C LYS A 217 12.16 0.46 17.35
N GLY A 218 11.70 -0.74 17.68
CA GLY A 218 10.30 -1.04 17.89
C GLY A 218 9.56 -1.54 16.66
N MET A 219 10.16 -1.47 15.45
CA MET A 219 9.62 -2.21 14.30
C MET A 219 9.86 -3.71 14.54
N VAL A 220 8.81 -4.52 14.48
CA VAL A 220 8.84 -5.95 14.80
C VAL A 220 8.03 -6.78 13.79
N PRO A 221 8.30 -8.09 13.65
CA PRO A 221 7.47 -9.00 12.86
C PRO A 221 5.99 -8.92 13.25
N LEU A 222 5.10 -9.29 12.33
CA LEU A 222 3.65 -9.17 12.49
C LEU A 222 3.12 -9.88 13.74
N GLY A 223 3.65 -11.05 14.07
CA GLY A 223 3.24 -11.84 15.24
C GLY A 223 3.74 -11.33 16.59
N ASP A 224 4.67 -10.38 16.60
CA ASP A 224 5.38 -9.92 17.80
C ASP A 224 5.00 -8.49 18.23
N GLY A 225 4.03 -7.87 17.54
CA GLY A 225 3.67 -6.47 17.75
C GLY A 225 2.29 -6.23 18.34
N ALA A 226 1.95 -4.95 18.48
CA ALA A 226 0.77 -4.46 19.18
C ALA A 226 -0.54 -4.66 18.42
N VAL A 227 -0.49 -4.75 17.08
CA VAL A 227 -1.66 -5.10 16.27
C VAL A 227 -1.79 -6.62 16.19
N ALA A 228 -2.90 -7.17 16.68
CA ALA A 228 -3.21 -8.60 16.65
C ALA A 228 -3.66 -9.05 15.24
N TYR A 229 -2.69 -9.29 14.35
CA TYR A 229 -2.97 -9.65 12.95
C TYR A 229 -3.62 -11.04 12.79
N ASP A 230 -3.41 -11.95 13.73
CA ASP A 230 -4.10 -13.24 13.81
C ASP A 230 -5.62 -13.10 14.00
N GLU A 231 -6.04 -12.08 14.75
CA GLU A 231 -7.45 -11.73 14.91
C GLU A 231 -8.00 -10.88 13.75
N LEU A 232 -7.15 -10.04 13.15
CA LEU A 232 -7.55 -9.07 12.11
C LEU A 232 -7.69 -9.68 10.72
N LEU A 233 -6.74 -10.51 10.29
CA LEU A 233 -6.71 -11.05 8.92
C LEU A 233 -7.98 -11.83 8.54
N PRO A 234 -8.60 -12.65 9.43
CA PRO A 234 -9.86 -13.33 9.14
C PRO A 234 -11.04 -12.38 8.91
N LEU A 235 -10.96 -11.13 9.36
CA LEU A 235 -12.03 -10.12 9.23
C LEU A 235 -11.93 -9.31 7.93
N LEU A 236 -10.81 -9.41 7.20
CA LEU A 236 -10.63 -8.69 5.95
C LEU A 236 -11.57 -9.24 4.85
N PRO A 237 -12.08 -8.37 3.94
CA PRO A 237 -12.91 -8.82 2.84
C PRO A 237 -12.22 -9.86 1.96
N ALA A 238 -12.97 -10.88 1.53
CA ALA A 238 -12.43 -11.91 0.65
C ALA A 238 -11.86 -11.29 -0.65
N GLY A 239 -10.70 -11.77 -1.08
CA GLY A 239 -10.06 -11.32 -2.31
C GLY A 239 -9.23 -10.04 -2.20
N VAL A 240 -9.14 -9.41 -1.02
CA VAL A 240 -8.19 -8.30 -0.79
C VAL A 240 -6.75 -8.78 -0.98
N ASP A 241 -5.94 -7.97 -1.64
CA ASP A 241 -4.50 -8.21 -1.74
C ASP A 241 -3.78 -7.61 -0.52
N LEU A 242 -2.75 -8.30 -0.08
CA LEU A 242 -1.97 -7.96 1.10
C LEU A 242 -0.52 -7.64 0.68
N SER A 243 0.08 -6.67 1.35
CA SER A 243 1.48 -6.29 1.16
C SER A 243 2.20 -6.23 2.51
N LEU A 244 3.30 -6.97 2.64
CA LEU A 244 4.21 -6.82 3.78
C LEU A 244 5.06 -5.55 3.58
N GLU A 245 4.78 -4.53 4.38
CA GLU A 245 5.42 -3.21 4.29
C GLU A 245 6.51 -3.07 5.38
N TRP A 246 7.57 -3.86 5.25
CA TRP A 246 8.65 -3.85 6.24
C TRP A 246 9.59 -2.65 6.04
N PHE A 247 9.80 -1.86 7.09
CA PHE A 247 10.70 -0.70 7.06
C PHE A 247 11.98 -0.88 7.89
N GLY A 248 12.08 -1.94 8.68
CA GLY A 248 13.21 -2.24 9.55
C GLY A 248 14.41 -2.88 8.83
N ASP A 249 15.41 -3.24 9.64
CA ASP A 249 16.61 -3.94 9.18
C ASP A 249 16.31 -5.44 8.93
N ASN A 250 17.32 -6.22 8.51
CA ASN A 250 17.22 -7.67 8.28
C ASN A 250 16.05 -8.07 7.35
N SER A 251 15.81 -7.27 6.32
CA SER A 251 14.56 -7.27 5.55
C SER A 251 14.11 -8.64 5.06
N PHE A 252 15.01 -9.45 4.49
CA PHE A 252 14.66 -10.77 4.00
C PHE A 252 14.22 -11.73 5.12
N ALA A 253 14.94 -11.75 6.25
CA ALA A 253 14.61 -12.64 7.35
C ALA A 253 13.22 -12.31 7.93
N THR A 254 12.94 -11.02 8.15
CA THR A 254 11.64 -10.57 8.66
C THR A 254 10.51 -10.84 7.65
N LEU A 255 10.70 -10.52 6.38
CA LEU A 255 9.71 -10.78 5.34
C LEU A 255 9.38 -12.28 5.21
N ALA A 256 10.37 -13.17 5.34
CA ALA A 256 10.14 -14.62 5.31
C ALA A 256 9.33 -15.09 6.53
N GLN A 257 9.67 -14.58 7.73
CA GLN A 257 8.92 -14.87 8.96
C GLN A 257 7.47 -14.40 8.83
N ASP A 258 7.24 -13.17 8.40
CA ASP A 258 5.91 -12.58 8.26
C ASP A 258 5.10 -13.24 7.15
N CYS A 259 5.73 -13.65 6.05
CA CYS A 259 5.08 -14.47 5.03
C CYS A 259 4.60 -15.80 5.64
N GLY A 260 5.47 -16.52 6.35
CA GLY A 260 5.12 -17.76 7.05
C GLY A 260 3.96 -17.57 8.03
N PHE A 261 3.99 -16.49 8.81
CA PHE A 261 2.91 -16.12 9.74
C PHE A 261 1.57 -15.93 9.01
N VAL A 262 1.52 -15.07 7.99
CA VAL A 262 0.29 -14.84 7.21
C VAL A 262 -0.20 -16.12 6.53
N ARG A 263 0.70 -16.93 5.97
CA ARG A 263 0.35 -18.20 5.32
C ARG A 263 -0.20 -19.24 6.29
N SER A 264 0.29 -19.27 7.53
CA SER A 264 -0.22 -20.17 8.58
C SER A 264 -1.67 -19.87 8.95
N LEU A 265 -2.05 -18.59 8.94
CA LEU A 265 -3.42 -18.13 9.26
C LEU A 265 -4.38 -18.27 8.08
N THR A 266 -3.84 -18.27 6.85
CA THR A 266 -4.63 -18.27 5.60
C THR A 266 -4.56 -19.60 4.85
N GLY A 267 -4.11 -20.67 5.52
CA GLY A 267 -3.67 -21.97 4.98
C GLY A 267 -4.65 -22.82 4.16
N GLY A 268 -5.71 -22.25 3.59
CA GLY A 268 -6.60 -22.85 2.59
C GLY A 268 -6.72 -22.06 1.28
N TRP A 269 -5.99 -20.95 1.09
CA TRP A 269 -6.24 -20.01 -0.02
C TRP A 269 -5.25 -20.13 -1.20
N ARG A 270 -4.84 -21.36 -1.55
CA ARG A 270 -4.05 -21.58 -2.77
C ARG A 270 -4.94 -21.46 -4.02
N ARG A 271 -4.37 -20.88 -5.08
CA ARG A 271 -4.96 -20.57 -6.40
C ARG A 271 -6.02 -21.60 -6.83
N LEU A 272 -7.26 -21.15 -7.04
CA LEU A 272 -8.03 -21.69 -8.15
C LEU A 272 -7.36 -21.14 -9.41
N SER A 273 -6.46 -21.92 -9.98
CA SER A 273 -5.89 -21.68 -11.29
C SER A 273 -7.06 -21.60 -12.28
N SER A 274 -7.32 -20.41 -12.83
CA SER A 274 -8.18 -20.27 -14.00
C SER A 274 -7.46 -20.89 -15.20
N CYS A 275 -7.62 -22.20 -15.37
CA CYS A 275 -7.58 -22.80 -16.70
C CYS A 275 -8.90 -22.45 -17.38
N SER A 276 -8.86 -21.46 -18.26
CA SER A 276 -9.81 -21.28 -19.38
C SER A 276 -9.08 -20.53 -20.48
#